data_AF-A0A3P6S3J5-F1
#
_entry.id   AF-A0A3P6S3J5-F1
#
_cell.length_a   1.000
_cell.length_b   1.000
_cell.length_c   1.000
_cell.angle_alpha   90.00
_cell.angle_beta   90.00
_cell.angle_gamma   90.00
#
_symmetry.space_group_name_H-M   'P 1'
#
loop_
_entity.id
_entity.type
_entity.pdbx_description
1 polymer ?
#
loop_
_entity_poly.entity_id
_entity_poly.type
_entity_poly.pdbx_seq_one_letter_code
_entity_poly.pdbx_strand_id
1 'polypeptide(L)'
;DTSRRCYVRQARTKGVYGDCRWEYVPLNKKGSDGKDLYALHINPLEGKDSGTLGDWAENASVNATPPWREPFCREYYTHTTMLVINKPVKVLTCVEMFKDFELLQEANIPGLDASSAKSMTGMFKGTPSLKKLCIKSTFRIAEDAGLDEAGTRAGTHWARKANREDGAEVDQDKQVFESVRALADFHNEKTKRSSDVNTESYLRITPKLVVTFDKGADDVRGTMDPQQFSYGEEKALTKNAYQRDGHAFVGWEDVAGNSYADEELFKNTYPDEDKSIVLTTQWEAHNSSTISDVSGPGTEKVSDKVCEGEGGNQLEGEQCHQDGLVSELTKLQGSTLLANHEPVLSDPAISTLEGPAGRAEQLEPVVSEEPELQNIGLGEPNRGDLPDVPVQATKPEQPVDQATQSE
;
A
#
# COMPACT_ATOMS: atom_id res chain seq x y z
N ASP A 1 30.00 15.30 51.58
CA ASP A 1 30.39 15.14 50.17
C ASP A 1 29.60 13.97 49.58
N THR A 2 28.42 14.24 49.02
CA THR A 2 27.54 13.22 48.44
C THR A 2 27.75 13.18 46.94
N SER A 3 28.75 12.40 46.51
CA SER A 3 28.95 12.06 45.10
C SER A 3 27.69 11.36 44.56
N ARG A 4 26.85 12.11 43.84
CA ARG A 4 25.77 11.55 43.03
C ARG A 4 26.42 10.77 41.90
N ARG A 5 26.40 9.44 41.99
CA ARG A 5 26.74 8.56 40.88
C ARG A 5 25.64 8.68 39.82
N CYS A 6 25.91 9.41 38.76
CA CYS A 6 25.09 9.42 37.56
C CYS A 6 25.44 8.16 36.75
N TYR A 7 24.52 7.20 36.63
CA TYR A 7 24.68 6.10 35.70
C TYR A 7 24.35 6.60 34.29
N VAL A 8 25.38 6.71 33.43
CA VAL A 8 25.18 6.94 32.00
C VAL A 8 24.80 5.59 31.39
N ARG A 9 23.57 5.47 30.84
CA ARG A 9 23.19 4.28 30.09
C ARG A 9 24.05 4.21 28.82
N GLN A 10 24.85 3.16 28.69
CA GLN A 10 25.65 2.94 27.50
C GLN A 10 24.73 2.53 26.34
N ALA A 11 24.78 3.28 25.25
CA ALA A 11 24.07 2.92 24.03
C ALA A 11 24.52 1.54 23.54
N ARG A 12 23.56 0.69 23.17
CA ARG A 12 23.84 -0.66 22.67
C ARG A 12 23.35 -0.77 21.23
N THR A 13 24.31 -0.81 20.30
CA THR A 13 24.02 -0.96 18.87
C THR A 13 24.07 -2.41 18.40
N LYS A 14 24.53 -3.35 19.23
CA LYS A 14 24.62 -4.77 18.88
C LYS A 14 24.47 -5.68 20.08
N GLY A 15 24.08 -6.92 19.84
CA GLY A 15 23.98 -7.93 20.87
C GLY A 15 23.83 -9.34 20.32
N VAL A 16 23.80 -10.29 21.25
CA VAL A 16 23.56 -11.71 20.97
C VAL A 16 22.30 -12.10 21.72
N TYR A 17 21.46 -12.92 21.09
CA TYR A 17 20.28 -13.50 21.71
C TYR A 17 20.00 -14.87 21.06
N GLY A 18 19.96 -15.92 21.89
CA GLY A 18 20.06 -17.29 21.39
C GLY A 18 21.33 -17.47 20.55
N ASP A 19 21.17 -18.06 19.37
CA ASP A 19 22.24 -18.34 18.41
C ASP A 19 22.39 -17.26 17.33
N CYS A 20 21.84 -16.08 17.57
CA CYS A 20 21.83 -14.98 16.61
C CYS A 20 22.51 -13.74 17.19
N ARG A 21 23.13 -12.97 16.30
CA ARG A 21 23.58 -11.60 16.53
C ARG A 21 22.60 -10.63 15.89
N TRP A 22 22.31 -9.54 16.60
CA TRP A 22 21.61 -8.38 16.06
C TRP A 22 22.54 -7.17 16.11
N GLU A 23 22.44 -6.29 15.11
CA GLU A 23 23.21 -5.04 15.07
C GLU A 23 22.51 -3.95 14.25
N TYR A 24 22.65 -2.71 14.72
CA TYR A 24 22.32 -1.50 13.97
C TYR A 24 23.54 -1.06 13.19
N VAL A 25 23.47 -1.19 11.86
CA VAL A 25 24.51 -0.80 10.92
C VAL A 25 24.19 0.62 10.40
N PRO A 26 25.07 1.62 10.58
CA PRO A 26 24.87 2.95 10.02
C PRO A 26 24.81 2.91 8.49
N LEU A 27 23.87 3.65 7.90
CA LEU A 27 23.70 3.74 6.45
C LEU A 27 24.50 4.89 5.82
N ASN A 28 25.28 5.64 6.62
CA ASN A 28 25.96 6.87 6.19
C ASN A 28 25.01 7.88 5.52
N LYS A 29 23.76 7.91 6.00
CA LYS A 29 22.69 8.83 5.58
C LYS A 29 22.10 9.49 6.80
N LYS A 30 21.64 10.73 6.64
CA LYS A 30 20.94 11.47 7.69
C LYS A 30 19.43 11.49 7.43
N GLY A 31 18.66 11.38 8.51
CA GLY A 31 17.22 11.65 8.50
C GLY A 31 16.92 13.13 8.34
N SER A 32 15.65 13.47 8.21
CA SER A 32 15.18 14.87 8.15
C SER A 32 15.51 15.66 9.41
N ASP A 33 15.74 14.99 10.54
CA ASP A 33 16.15 15.57 11.81
C ASP A 33 17.68 15.68 11.98
N GLY A 34 18.45 15.32 10.96
CA GLY A 34 19.91 15.36 10.96
C GLY A 34 20.60 14.19 11.67
N LYS A 35 19.84 13.20 12.20
CA LYS A 35 20.41 12.02 12.86
C LYS A 35 20.75 10.91 11.87
N ASP A 36 21.67 10.03 12.27
CA ASP A 36 22.07 8.89 11.44
C ASP A 36 20.91 7.90 11.24
N LEU A 37 20.80 7.38 10.02
CA LEU A 37 19.88 6.30 9.69
C LEU A 37 20.58 4.95 9.76
N TYR A 38 19.84 3.92 10.14
CA TYR A 38 20.37 2.59 10.37
C TYR A 38 19.64 1.52 9.56
N ALA A 39 20.32 0.40 9.36
CA ALA A 39 19.72 -0.89 9.06
C ALA A 39 19.86 -1.82 10.27
N LEU A 40 18.80 -2.53 10.65
CA LEU A 40 18.88 -3.59 11.65
C LEU A 40 19.16 -4.92 10.94
N HIS A 41 20.32 -5.49 11.23
CA HIS A 41 20.72 -6.81 10.75
C HIS A 41 20.50 -7.82 11.86
N ILE A 42 19.82 -8.93 11.56
CA ILE A 42 19.72 -10.09 12.45
C ILE A 42 20.21 -11.31 11.68
N ASN A 43 21.26 -11.94 12.19
CA ASN A 43 21.92 -13.07 11.51
C ASN A 43 22.33 -14.13 12.53
N PRO A 44 22.54 -15.38 12.10
CA PRO A 44 23.23 -16.38 12.92
C PRO A 44 24.59 -15.87 13.39
N LEU A 45 25.07 -16.41 14.51
CA LEU A 45 26.45 -16.18 14.95
C LEU A 45 27.46 -16.59 13.87
N GLU A 46 28.64 -15.99 13.92
CA GLU A 46 29.71 -16.26 12.96
C GLU A 46 30.05 -17.76 12.90
N GLY A 47 30.25 -18.28 11.68
CA GLY A 47 30.46 -19.70 11.44
C GLY A 47 29.20 -20.58 11.46
N LYS A 48 28.01 -20.03 11.74
CA LYS A 48 26.73 -20.77 11.64
C LYS A 48 25.99 -20.47 10.33
N ASP A 49 25.42 -21.52 9.74
CA ASP A 49 24.55 -21.43 8.56
C ASP A 49 23.11 -21.09 8.92
N SER A 50 22.71 -21.34 10.16
CA SER A 50 21.39 -21.01 10.70
C SER A 50 21.48 -20.63 12.18
N GLY A 51 20.48 -19.91 12.67
CA GLY A 51 20.38 -19.49 14.06
C GLY A 51 18.96 -19.60 14.58
N THR A 52 18.83 -19.70 15.90
CA THR A 52 17.53 -19.66 16.59
C THR A 52 17.54 -18.48 17.57
N LEU A 53 16.56 -17.58 17.44
CA LEU A 53 16.26 -16.58 18.45
C LEU A 53 15.41 -17.21 19.56
N GLY A 54 15.69 -16.83 20.81
CA GLY A 54 14.89 -17.24 21.96
C GLY A 54 13.47 -16.65 21.95
N ASP A 55 12.67 -17.02 22.94
CA ASP A 55 11.32 -16.49 23.14
C ASP A 55 11.36 -15.32 24.15
N TRP A 56 11.32 -14.08 23.65
CA TRP A 56 11.25 -12.89 24.52
C TRP A 56 9.84 -12.61 25.06
N ALA A 57 8.85 -13.42 24.70
CA ALA A 57 7.45 -13.28 25.10
C ALA A 57 6.99 -14.37 26.09
N GLU A 58 7.81 -15.38 26.38
CA GLU A 58 7.44 -16.58 27.15
C GLU A 58 6.80 -16.30 28.51
N ASN A 59 7.11 -15.16 29.14
CA ASN A 59 6.58 -14.75 30.45
C ASN A 59 6.06 -13.29 30.47
N ALA A 60 5.79 -12.70 29.30
CA ALA A 60 5.40 -11.30 29.23
C ALA A 60 3.94 -11.11 29.68
N SER A 61 3.71 -10.67 30.93
CA SER A 61 2.38 -10.25 31.40
C SER A 61 1.98 -8.87 30.85
N VAL A 62 2.97 -8.02 30.51
CA VAL A 62 2.82 -6.72 29.84
C VAL A 62 4.10 -6.45 29.03
N ASN A 63 3.99 -6.09 27.74
CA ASN A 63 5.06 -5.64 26.83
C ASN A 63 6.24 -6.62 26.59
N ALA A 64 6.02 -7.65 25.77
CA ALA A 64 7.11 -8.45 25.22
C ALA A 64 8.04 -7.58 24.35
N THR A 65 9.28 -7.37 24.80
CA THR A 65 10.23 -6.47 24.13
C THR A 65 11.42 -7.27 23.61
N PRO A 66 11.66 -7.33 22.28
CA PRO A 66 12.84 -8.00 21.77
C PRO A 66 14.12 -7.24 22.15
N PRO A 67 15.30 -7.91 22.19
CA PRO A 67 16.56 -7.31 22.63
C PRO A 67 16.97 -6.03 21.89
N TRP A 68 16.60 -5.89 20.62
CA TRP A 68 16.89 -4.72 19.81
C TRP A 68 15.86 -3.58 19.99
N ARG A 69 14.74 -3.79 20.68
CA ARG A 69 13.77 -2.74 21.05
C ARG A 69 13.83 -2.29 22.50
N GLU A 70 14.78 -2.82 23.27
CA GLU A 70 15.02 -2.38 24.64
C GLU A 70 15.18 -0.85 24.73
N PRO A 71 14.84 -0.20 25.87
CA PRO A 71 14.83 1.26 25.97
C PRO A 71 16.16 1.94 25.60
N PHE A 72 17.30 1.26 25.79
CA PHE A 72 18.63 1.76 25.41
C PHE A 72 18.90 1.72 23.90
N CYS A 73 18.08 0.99 23.12
CA CYS A 73 18.12 0.94 21.67
C CYS A 73 17.20 1.97 21.00
N ARG A 74 16.42 2.74 21.78
CA ARG A 74 15.35 3.62 21.27
C ARG A 74 15.79 4.54 20.15
N GLU A 75 16.92 5.22 20.32
CA GLU A 75 17.45 6.11 19.29
C GLU A 75 17.77 5.40 17.97
N TYR A 76 18.12 4.10 18.00
CA TYR A 76 18.51 3.36 16.81
C TYR A 76 17.31 2.77 16.08
N TYR A 77 16.35 2.15 16.78
CA TYR A 77 15.19 1.57 16.10
C TYR A 77 14.26 2.63 15.51
N THR A 78 14.10 3.79 16.17
CA THR A 78 13.27 4.88 15.60
C THR A 78 13.91 5.52 14.37
N HIS A 79 15.22 5.35 14.15
CA HIS A 79 15.95 5.79 12.95
C HIS A 79 16.36 4.63 12.04
N THR A 80 15.78 3.45 12.23
CA THR A 80 16.01 2.32 11.35
C THR A 80 15.09 2.41 10.14
N THR A 81 15.68 2.36 8.95
CA THR A 81 14.93 2.43 7.67
C THR A 81 14.89 1.11 6.92
N MET A 82 15.72 0.14 7.33
CA MET A 82 15.82 -1.16 6.68
C MET A 82 15.99 -2.28 7.70
N LEU A 83 15.26 -3.38 7.53
CA LEU A 83 15.51 -4.65 8.21
C LEU A 83 16.18 -5.61 7.24
N VAL A 84 17.17 -6.36 7.71
CA VAL A 84 17.92 -7.33 6.91
C VAL A 84 18.06 -8.65 7.67
N ILE A 85 17.38 -9.69 7.18
CA ILE A 85 17.49 -11.08 7.64
C ILE A 85 17.57 -11.97 6.41
N ASN A 86 18.80 -12.24 5.95
CA ASN A 86 19.03 -13.01 4.72
C ASN A 86 19.36 -14.49 5.00
N LYS A 87 20.08 -14.76 6.09
CA LYS A 87 20.39 -16.13 6.51
C LYS A 87 19.24 -16.72 7.32
N PRO A 88 19.06 -18.06 7.31
CA PRO A 88 18.03 -18.73 8.11
C PRO A 88 18.12 -18.37 9.60
N VAL A 89 17.08 -17.71 10.11
CA VAL A 89 16.89 -17.36 11.52
C VAL A 89 15.52 -17.86 11.94
N LYS A 90 15.50 -18.93 12.71
CA LYS A 90 14.29 -19.47 13.32
C LYS A 90 13.88 -18.63 14.53
N VAL A 91 12.59 -18.34 14.65
CA VAL A 91 12.04 -17.57 15.77
C VAL A 91 10.99 -18.36 16.53
N LEU A 92 11.03 -18.26 17.86
CA LEU A 92 10.02 -18.87 18.75
C LEU A 92 8.84 -17.93 19.03
N THR A 93 9.01 -16.64 18.75
CA THR A 93 7.98 -15.60 18.84
C THR A 93 8.31 -14.46 17.88
N CYS A 94 7.29 -13.79 17.36
CA CYS A 94 7.40 -12.56 16.57
C CYS A 94 6.66 -11.39 17.24
N VAL A 95 6.23 -11.56 18.51
CA VAL A 95 5.45 -10.54 19.23
C VAL A 95 6.23 -9.24 19.28
N GLU A 96 5.61 -8.18 18.72
CA GLU A 96 6.13 -6.82 18.66
C GLU A 96 7.57 -6.69 18.14
N MET A 97 8.00 -7.64 17.30
CA MET A 97 9.39 -7.81 16.87
C MET A 97 9.99 -6.54 16.27
N PHE A 98 9.23 -5.83 15.44
CA PHE A 98 9.62 -4.60 14.75
C PHE A 98 8.62 -3.46 15.00
N LYS A 99 7.92 -3.53 16.14
CA LYS A 99 6.94 -2.52 16.52
C LYS A 99 7.59 -1.15 16.73
N ASP A 100 6.88 -0.09 16.34
CA ASP A 100 7.31 1.31 16.49
C ASP A 100 8.59 1.68 15.73
N PHE A 101 8.99 0.91 14.71
CA PHE A 101 10.04 1.32 13.78
C PHE A 101 9.45 2.36 12.80
N GLU A 102 9.23 3.58 13.29
CA GLU A 102 8.44 4.59 12.58
C GLU A 102 8.98 4.97 11.20
N LEU A 103 10.31 4.94 11.04
CA LEU A 103 11.00 5.26 9.80
C LEU A 103 11.34 4.05 8.94
N LEU A 104 10.91 2.85 9.33
CA LEU A 104 11.17 1.63 8.56
C LEU A 104 10.53 1.74 7.18
N GLN A 105 11.33 1.62 6.12
CA GLN A 105 10.88 1.69 4.72
C GLN A 105 10.94 0.33 4.04
N GLU A 106 11.95 -0.48 4.35
CA GLU A 106 12.13 -1.80 3.72
C GLU A 106 12.35 -2.90 4.75
N ALA A 107 11.48 -3.90 4.77
CA ALA A 107 11.66 -5.11 5.56
C ALA A 107 12.12 -6.25 4.63
N ASN A 108 13.44 -6.46 4.51
CA ASN A 108 14.01 -7.54 3.72
C ASN A 108 14.37 -8.73 4.61
N ILE A 109 13.43 -9.65 4.78
CA ILE A 109 13.51 -10.73 5.78
C ILE A 109 13.26 -12.15 5.21
N PRO A 110 13.79 -12.52 4.03
CA PRO A 110 13.57 -13.86 3.46
C PRO A 110 14.17 -15.00 4.30
N GLY A 111 15.14 -14.70 5.17
CA GLY A 111 15.76 -15.65 6.09
C GLY A 111 14.96 -15.88 7.38
N LEU A 112 13.92 -15.10 7.65
CA LEU A 112 13.14 -15.24 8.88
C LEU A 112 12.20 -16.45 8.79
N ASP A 113 12.45 -17.48 9.61
CA ASP A 113 11.62 -18.67 9.73
C ASP A 113 10.73 -18.58 10.97
N ALA A 114 9.49 -18.15 10.76
CA ALA A 114 8.45 -18.04 11.78
C ALA A 114 7.59 -19.32 11.92
N SER A 115 7.98 -20.45 11.32
CA SER A 115 7.19 -21.70 11.37
C SER A 115 6.97 -22.23 12.79
N SER A 116 7.82 -21.84 13.75
CA SER A 116 7.70 -22.20 15.17
C SER A 116 7.34 -21.02 16.08
N ALA A 117 6.96 -19.88 15.50
CA ALA A 117 6.56 -18.72 16.29
C ALA A 117 5.20 -18.98 16.97
N LYS A 118 5.16 -18.85 18.31
CA LYS A 118 3.92 -19.00 19.10
C LYS A 118 2.89 -17.92 18.79
N SER A 119 3.36 -16.71 18.47
CA SER A 119 2.53 -15.56 18.12
C SER A 119 3.31 -14.60 17.22
N MET A 120 2.58 -13.86 16.37
CA MET A 120 3.10 -12.78 15.54
C MET A 120 2.46 -11.43 15.87
N THR A 121 1.76 -11.33 17.00
CA THR A 121 0.99 -10.16 17.39
C THR A 121 1.83 -8.88 17.32
N GLY A 122 1.37 -7.91 16.54
CA GLY A 122 1.95 -6.59 16.43
C GLY A 122 3.38 -6.56 15.88
N MET A 123 3.82 -7.59 15.16
CA MET A 123 5.17 -7.68 14.59
C MET A 123 5.60 -6.40 13.85
N PHE A 124 4.71 -5.81 13.06
CA PHE A 124 4.91 -4.57 12.28
C PHE A 124 4.05 -3.39 12.75
N LYS A 125 3.45 -3.48 13.94
CA LYS A 125 2.61 -2.39 14.47
C LYS A 125 3.40 -1.09 14.60
N GLY A 126 2.82 0.05 14.23
CA GLY A 126 3.52 1.33 14.32
C GLY A 126 4.70 1.48 13.34
N THR A 127 4.64 0.83 12.17
CA THR A 127 5.61 1.00 11.06
C THR A 127 5.00 1.75 9.86
N PRO A 128 4.51 3.00 10.04
CA PRO A 128 3.73 3.69 9.02
C PRO A 128 4.52 4.00 7.75
N SER A 129 5.85 4.01 7.78
CA SER A 129 6.69 4.34 6.61
C SER A 129 7.03 3.13 5.73
N LEU A 130 6.56 1.92 6.07
CA LEU A 130 6.94 0.69 5.38
C LEU A 130 6.43 0.70 3.94
N LYS A 131 7.37 0.70 2.99
CA LYS A 131 7.13 0.72 1.54
C LYS A 131 7.27 -0.65 0.91
N LYS A 132 8.09 -1.53 1.49
CA LYS A 132 8.44 -2.81 0.89
C LYS A 132 8.62 -3.89 1.93
N LEU A 133 8.03 -5.05 1.67
CA LEU A 133 8.16 -6.26 2.48
C LEU A 133 8.65 -7.39 1.57
N CYS A 134 9.85 -7.92 1.85
CA CYS A 134 10.37 -9.11 1.20
C CYS A 134 10.38 -10.27 2.20
N ILE A 135 9.66 -11.33 1.87
CA ILE A 135 9.50 -12.52 2.71
C ILE A 135 9.63 -13.77 1.85
N LYS A 136 10.01 -14.89 2.47
CA LYS A 136 10.05 -16.19 1.80
C LYS A 136 8.63 -16.65 1.50
N SER A 137 8.41 -17.44 0.44
CA SER A 137 7.12 -18.04 0.12
C SER A 137 6.60 -19.02 1.20
N THR A 138 7.46 -19.43 2.13
CA THR A 138 7.13 -20.25 3.29
C THR A 138 6.80 -19.44 4.54
N PHE A 139 6.97 -18.12 4.51
CA PHE A 139 6.61 -17.25 5.62
C PHE A 139 5.08 -17.21 5.75
N ARG A 140 4.55 -17.31 6.96
CA ARG A 140 3.11 -17.18 7.18
C ARG A 140 2.79 -15.77 7.65
N ILE A 141 1.91 -15.08 6.94
CA ILE A 141 1.38 -13.79 7.38
C ILE A 141 0.20 -14.07 8.32
N ALA A 142 0.30 -13.62 9.57
CA ALA A 142 -0.79 -13.67 10.55
C ALA A 142 -1.65 -12.40 10.48
N GLU A 143 -2.95 -12.52 10.76
CA GLU A 143 -3.89 -11.39 10.75
C GLU A 143 -3.50 -10.31 11.77
N ASP A 144 -2.97 -10.71 12.93
CA ASP A 144 -2.58 -9.82 14.01
C ASP A 144 -1.14 -9.30 13.90
N ALA A 145 -0.45 -9.54 12.77
CA ALA A 145 0.93 -9.09 12.56
C ALA A 145 1.08 -7.55 12.49
N GLY A 146 -0.01 -6.80 12.39
CA GLY A 146 0.00 -5.33 12.32
C GLY A 146 0.33 -4.76 10.93
N LEU A 147 0.12 -5.54 9.86
CA LEU A 147 0.36 -5.11 8.48
C LEU A 147 -0.74 -4.17 7.92
N ASP A 148 -1.86 -4.06 8.63
CA ASP A 148 -2.96 -3.13 8.39
C ASP A 148 -2.56 -1.69 8.74
N GLU A 149 -1.81 -1.51 9.83
CA GLU A 149 -1.23 -0.22 10.23
C GLU A 149 0.10 0.08 9.50
N ALA A 150 0.78 -0.95 9.00
CA ALA A 150 2.08 -0.83 8.35
C ALA A 150 1.98 -0.13 6.98
N GLY A 151 2.87 0.82 6.74
CA GLY A 151 2.95 1.52 5.46
C GLY A 151 1.86 2.57 5.23
N THR A 152 1.08 2.95 6.23
CA THR A 152 0.00 3.95 6.11
C THR A 152 0.44 5.34 5.62
N ARG A 153 1.72 5.72 5.77
CA ARG A 153 2.31 6.93 5.16
C ARG A 153 2.91 6.69 3.78
N ALA A 154 3.14 5.43 3.40
CA ALA A 154 3.74 5.04 2.14
C ALA A 154 2.68 4.77 1.05
N GLY A 155 1.52 4.24 1.43
CA GLY A 155 0.42 3.99 0.51
C GLY A 155 -0.80 3.36 1.17
N THR A 156 -1.84 3.16 0.37
CA THR A 156 -3.16 2.69 0.81
C THR A 156 -3.33 1.18 0.68
N HIS A 157 -2.65 0.55 -0.29
CA HIS A 157 -2.76 -0.89 -0.57
C HIS A 157 -1.40 -1.58 -0.62
N TRP A 158 -1.42 -2.89 -0.38
CA TRP A 158 -0.29 -3.75 -0.71
C TRP A 158 -0.45 -4.26 -2.14
N ALA A 159 0.66 -4.37 -2.86
CA ALA A 159 0.71 -4.95 -4.19
C ALA A 159 1.89 -5.93 -4.28
N ARG A 160 1.70 -7.04 -4.97
CA ARG A 160 2.79 -7.94 -5.30
C ARG A 160 3.70 -7.27 -6.32
N LYS A 161 5.00 -7.28 -6.08
CA LYS A 161 5.98 -6.88 -7.09
C LYS A 161 6.08 -7.99 -8.14
N ALA A 162 5.93 -7.66 -9.42
CA ALA A 162 6.19 -8.59 -10.50
C ALA A 162 7.66 -9.07 -10.44
N ASN A 163 7.85 -10.39 -10.45
CA ASN A 163 9.17 -11.00 -10.52
C ASN A 163 9.47 -11.33 -11.99
N ARG A 164 10.18 -10.45 -12.71
CA ARG A 164 10.88 -10.84 -13.95
C ARG A 164 12.27 -10.23 -13.99
N GLU A 165 13.21 -11.03 -14.51
CA GLU A 165 14.66 -10.74 -14.59
C GLU A 165 14.98 -9.65 -15.62
N ASP A 166 14.00 -9.30 -16.45
CA ASP A 166 14.12 -8.56 -17.71
C ASP A 166 13.96 -7.04 -17.53
N GLY A 167 13.58 -6.58 -16.32
CA GLY A 167 13.37 -5.15 -16.02
C GLY A 167 12.18 -4.49 -16.70
N ALA A 168 11.44 -5.21 -17.56
CA ALA A 168 10.17 -4.77 -18.14
C ALA A 168 9.02 -5.08 -17.19
N GLU A 169 8.45 -4.04 -16.58
CA GLU A 169 7.24 -4.11 -15.75
C GLU A 169 6.05 -4.40 -16.67
N VAL A 170 5.67 -5.69 -16.81
CA VAL A 170 4.41 -6.05 -17.48
C VAL A 170 3.31 -5.96 -16.44
N ASP A 171 2.37 -5.04 -16.62
CA ASP A 171 1.28 -4.70 -15.68
C ASP A 171 0.43 -5.92 -15.29
N GLN A 172 0.38 -6.95 -16.14
CA GLN A 172 -0.44 -8.16 -15.97
C GLN A 172 -0.10 -9.02 -14.74
N ASP A 173 1.11 -8.90 -14.16
CA ASP A 173 1.53 -9.67 -12.97
C ASP A 173 1.39 -8.87 -11.65
N LYS A 174 0.99 -7.59 -11.73
CA LYS A 174 0.84 -6.69 -10.59
C LYS A 174 -0.51 -6.94 -9.90
N GLN A 175 -0.52 -7.86 -8.94
CA GLN A 175 -1.68 -8.06 -8.09
C GLN A 175 -1.71 -7.00 -6.98
N VAL A 176 -2.73 -6.15 -6.96
CA VAL A 176 -3.04 -5.28 -5.81
C VAL A 176 -4.05 -5.98 -4.91
N PHE A 177 -3.93 -5.78 -3.60
CA PHE A 177 -4.76 -6.42 -2.60
C PHE A 177 -5.66 -5.37 -1.94
N GLU A 178 -6.98 -5.57 -2.02
CA GLU A 178 -8.01 -4.74 -1.36
C GLU A 178 -7.86 -4.68 0.17
N SER A 179 -7.22 -5.69 0.76
CA SER A 179 -7.02 -5.79 2.20
C SER A 179 -5.77 -6.60 2.54
N VAL A 180 -5.29 -6.44 3.79
CA VAL A 180 -4.21 -7.27 4.33
C VAL A 180 -4.62 -8.74 4.45
N ARG A 181 -5.92 -9.01 4.65
CA ARG A 181 -6.45 -10.36 4.64
C ARG A 181 -6.30 -11.01 3.27
N ALA A 182 -6.67 -10.30 2.19
CA ALA A 182 -6.49 -10.78 0.82
C ALA A 182 -5.01 -11.05 0.50
N LEU A 183 -4.11 -10.15 0.93
CA LEU A 183 -2.65 -10.37 0.84
C LEU A 183 -2.22 -11.64 1.58
N ALA A 184 -2.67 -11.80 2.83
CA ALA A 184 -2.29 -12.92 3.68
C ALA A 184 -2.82 -14.25 3.11
N ASP A 185 -4.06 -14.30 2.66
CA ASP A 185 -4.66 -15.48 2.03
C ASP A 185 -3.89 -15.86 0.77
N PHE A 186 -3.63 -14.90 -0.13
CA PHE A 186 -2.84 -15.12 -1.34
C PHE A 186 -1.43 -15.65 -1.05
N HIS A 187 -0.71 -15.03 -0.10
CA HIS A 187 0.65 -15.45 0.25
C HIS A 187 0.66 -16.82 0.92
N ASN A 188 -0.21 -17.01 1.92
CA ASN A 188 -0.27 -18.24 2.70
C ASN A 188 -0.74 -19.43 1.86
N GLU A 189 -1.51 -19.23 0.79
CA GLU A 189 -1.88 -20.32 -0.11
C GLU A 189 -0.67 -20.87 -0.90
N LYS A 190 0.33 -20.02 -1.20
CA LYS A 190 1.59 -20.47 -1.83
C LYS A 190 2.41 -21.37 -0.93
N THR A 191 2.35 -21.16 0.40
CA THR A 191 3.03 -22.03 1.38
C THR A 191 2.58 -23.49 1.27
N LYS A 192 1.37 -23.74 0.72
CA LYS A 192 0.78 -25.07 0.56
C LYS A 192 1.10 -25.75 -0.77
N ARG A 193 1.52 -24.98 -1.79
CA ARG A 193 1.56 -25.42 -3.20
C ARG A 193 2.95 -25.56 -3.80
N SER A 194 3.98 -24.97 -3.21
CA SER A 194 5.27 -24.82 -3.89
C SER A 194 6.33 -25.82 -3.43
N SER A 195 6.90 -26.59 -4.36
CA SER A 195 8.22 -27.23 -4.22
C SER A 195 9.36 -26.20 -4.33
N ASP A 196 9.09 -25.05 -4.94
CA ASP A 196 10.06 -23.98 -5.19
C ASP A 196 9.96 -22.90 -4.11
N VAL A 197 10.95 -22.86 -3.23
CA VAL A 197 11.01 -21.89 -2.14
C VAL A 197 11.64 -20.59 -2.66
N ASN A 198 10.79 -19.60 -2.96
CA ASN A 198 11.20 -18.33 -3.55
C ASN A 198 11.05 -17.16 -2.58
N THR A 199 11.71 -16.03 -2.88
CA THR A 199 11.48 -14.76 -2.19
C THR A 199 10.38 -13.98 -2.90
N GLU A 200 9.36 -13.56 -2.17
CA GLU A 200 8.28 -12.71 -2.65
C GLU A 200 8.48 -11.29 -2.12
N SER A 201 8.22 -10.30 -2.97
CA SER A 201 8.28 -8.88 -2.61
C SER A 201 6.91 -8.24 -2.76
N TYR A 202 6.53 -7.48 -1.75
CA TYR A 202 5.30 -6.69 -1.71
C TYR A 202 5.64 -5.22 -1.55
N LEU A 203 4.93 -4.36 -2.27
CA LEU A 203 5.09 -2.91 -2.25
C LEU A 203 3.83 -2.27 -1.67
N ARG A 204 4.01 -1.21 -0.90
CA ARG A 204 2.92 -0.33 -0.48
C ARG A 204 2.72 0.73 -1.56
N ILE A 205 1.51 0.81 -2.12
CA ILE A 205 1.18 1.68 -3.25
C ILE A 205 -0.07 2.53 -2.98
N THR A 206 -0.21 3.60 -3.74
CA THR A 206 -1.45 4.40 -3.82
C THR A 206 -1.90 4.41 -5.27
N PRO A 207 -2.92 3.61 -5.63
CA PRO A 207 -3.47 3.58 -6.99
C PRO A 207 -3.90 4.97 -7.45
N LYS A 208 -3.68 5.29 -8.72
CA LYS A 208 -4.04 6.58 -9.34
C LYS A 208 -5.10 6.42 -10.41
N LEU A 209 -6.00 7.39 -10.49
CA LEU A 209 -6.98 7.49 -11.56
C LEU A 209 -6.70 8.75 -12.38
N VAL A 210 -6.67 8.60 -13.70
CA VAL A 210 -6.55 9.71 -14.66
C VAL A 210 -7.87 9.89 -15.40
N VAL A 211 -8.54 11.01 -15.13
CA VAL A 211 -9.74 11.45 -15.85
C VAL A 211 -9.30 12.28 -17.05
N THR A 212 -9.72 11.86 -18.24
CA THR A 212 -9.51 12.59 -19.49
C THR A 212 -10.84 13.15 -19.98
N PHE A 213 -10.83 14.40 -20.47
CA PHE A 213 -12.04 15.09 -20.89
C PHE A 213 -12.14 15.12 -22.42
N ASP A 214 -13.16 14.47 -22.97
CA ASP A 214 -13.43 14.44 -24.40
C ASP A 214 -14.50 15.46 -24.77
N LYS A 215 -14.28 16.18 -25.88
CA LYS A 215 -15.15 17.27 -26.36
C LYS A 215 -16.46 16.79 -26.99
N GLY A 216 -16.65 15.49 -27.20
CA GLY A 216 -17.88 14.84 -27.66
C GLY A 216 -18.33 15.11 -29.09
N ALA A 217 -17.80 16.14 -29.76
CA ALA A 217 -18.08 16.45 -31.17
C ALA A 217 -16.98 17.30 -31.83
N ASP A 218 -16.93 17.26 -33.16
CA ASP A 218 -15.88 17.93 -33.94
C ASP A 218 -15.98 19.46 -33.93
N ASP A 219 -17.20 20.00 -33.88
CA ASP A 219 -17.54 21.43 -33.89
C ASP A 219 -17.30 22.14 -32.54
N VAL A 220 -16.89 21.39 -31.52
CA VAL A 220 -16.58 21.90 -30.18
C VAL A 220 -15.17 22.48 -30.13
N ARG A 221 -15.05 23.68 -29.57
CA ARG A 221 -13.79 24.40 -29.34
C ARG A 221 -13.37 24.32 -27.88
N GLY A 222 -12.08 24.54 -27.60
CA GLY A 222 -11.51 24.48 -26.25
C GLY A 222 -10.64 23.23 -26.05
N THR A 223 -9.94 23.19 -24.92
CA THR A 223 -9.05 22.09 -24.52
C THR A 223 -9.04 22.00 -23.00
N MET A 224 -8.90 20.79 -22.46
CA MET A 224 -8.76 20.55 -21.03
C MET A 224 -7.61 19.57 -20.77
N ASP A 225 -6.84 19.83 -19.73
CA ASP A 225 -5.79 18.91 -19.28
C ASP A 225 -6.40 17.73 -18.51
N PRO A 226 -5.78 16.53 -18.57
CA PRO A 226 -6.21 15.41 -17.76
C PRO A 226 -6.09 15.70 -16.26
N GLN A 227 -7.05 15.21 -15.49
CA GLN A 227 -7.11 15.39 -14.04
C GLN A 227 -6.78 14.08 -13.32
N GLN A 228 -5.88 14.11 -12.34
CA GLN A 228 -5.44 12.93 -11.60
C GLN A 228 -6.05 12.85 -10.20
N PHE A 229 -6.37 11.65 -9.73
CA PHE A 229 -6.90 11.37 -8.39
C PHE A 229 -6.16 10.20 -7.76
N SER A 230 -5.64 10.39 -6.55
CA SER A 230 -5.13 9.27 -5.74
C SER A 230 -6.30 8.48 -5.15
N TYR A 231 -6.14 7.18 -4.89
CA TYR A 231 -7.19 6.38 -4.27
C TYR A 231 -7.73 7.04 -2.99
N GLY A 232 -9.05 7.17 -2.90
CA GLY A 232 -9.74 7.82 -1.79
C GLY A 232 -9.74 9.35 -1.83
N GLU A 233 -8.96 9.99 -2.72
CA GLU A 233 -8.99 11.44 -2.94
C GLU A 233 -10.32 11.83 -3.57
N GLU A 234 -10.93 12.87 -3.01
CA GLU A 234 -12.17 13.48 -3.49
C GLU A 234 -11.93 14.96 -3.77
N LYS A 235 -12.25 15.40 -4.99
CA LYS A 235 -12.17 16.80 -5.41
C LYS A 235 -13.10 17.08 -6.57
N ALA A 236 -13.43 18.35 -6.77
CA ALA A 236 -14.24 18.79 -7.89
C ALA A 236 -13.56 18.44 -9.23
N LEU A 237 -14.35 18.02 -10.21
CA LEU A 237 -13.93 17.97 -11.60
C LEU A 237 -13.48 19.36 -12.06
N THR A 238 -12.53 19.39 -12.98
CA THR A 238 -12.10 20.65 -13.58
C THR A 238 -13.27 21.24 -14.34
N LYS A 239 -13.55 22.53 -14.09
CA LYS A 239 -14.59 23.27 -14.79
C LYS A 239 -14.48 23.11 -16.31
N ASN A 240 -15.60 22.86 -16.96
CA ASN A 240 -15.67 22.74 -18.41
C ASN A 240 -15.09 23.98 -19.11
N ALA A 241 -14.12 23.76 -19.99
CA ALA A 241 -13.52 24.79 -20.85
C ALA A 241 -13.96 24.66 -22.33
N TYR A 242 -14.77 23.65 -22.65
CA TYR A 242 -15.30 23.46 -24.00
C TYR A 242 -16.49 24.38 -24.29
N GLN A 243 -16.59 24.80 -25.55
CA GLN A 243 -17.66 25.65 -26.07
C GLN A 243 -18.18 25.10 -27.39
N ARG A 244 -19.50 25.08 -27.53
CA ARG A 244 -20.19 24.64 -28.74
C ARG A 244 -21.23 25.67 -29.16
N ASP A 245 -21.08 26.22 -30.36
CA ASP A 245 -21.98 27.25 -30.87
C ASP A 245 -23.42 26.70 -30.96
N GLY A 246 -24.40 27.46 -30.44
CA GLY A 246 -25.82 27.08 -30.45
C GLY A 246 -26.23 25.99 -29.44
N HIS A 247 -25.35 25.56 -28.53
CA HIS A 247 -25.63 24.53 -27.54
C HIS A 247 -25.19 24.96 -26.13
N ALA A 248 -25.89 24.44 -25.12
CA ALA A 248 -25.54 24.54 -23.71
C ALA A 248 -24.88 23.23 -23.24
N PHE A 249 -23.83 23.36 -22.43
CA PHE A 249 -23.21 22.22 -21.76
C PHE A 249 -24.15 21.71 -20.66
N VAL A 250 -24.45 20.41 -20.69
CA VAL A 250 -25.37 19.76 -19.73
C VAL A 250 -24.58 19.06 -18.62
N GLY A 251 -23.43 18.49 -18.96
CA GLY A 251 -22.63 17.70 -18.04
C GLY A 251 -21.68 16.76 -18.77
N TRP A 252 -21.05 15.88 -18.01
CA TRP A 252 -20.15 14.84 -18.48
C TRP A 252 -20.85 13.49 -18.46
N GLU A 253 -20.46 12.58 -19.35
CA GLU A 253 -20.86 11.18 -19.32
C GLU A 253 -19.64 10.28 -19.47
N ASP A 254 -19.52 9.24 -18.64
CA ASP A 254 -18.49 8.23 -18.81
C ASP A 254 -18.87 7.16 -19.85
N VAL A 255 -17.94 6.25 -20.15
CA VAL A 255 -18.17 5.15 -21.09
C VAL A 255 -19.22 4.13 -20.64
N ALA A 256 -19.64 4.16 -19.37
CA ALA A 256 -20.66 3.30 -18.80
C ALA A 256 -22.05 3.98 -18.75
N GLY A 257 -22.15 5.25 -19.16
CA GLY A 257 -23.38 6.03 -19.15
C GLY A 257 -23.67 6.76 -17.84
N ASN A 258 -22.71 6.85 -16.91
CA ASN A 258 -22.86 7.64 -15.69
C ASN A 258 -22.70 9.12 -16.00
N SER A 259 -23.66 9.95 -15.57
CA SER A 259 -23.61 11.40 -15.77
C SER A 259 -23.01 12.12 -14.56
N TYR A 260 -22.24 13.17 -14.82
CA TYR A 260 -21.63 14.05 -13.82
C TYR A 260 -21.87 15.51 -14.17
N ALA A 261 -22.22 16.33 -13.18
CA ALA A 261 -22.37 17.77 -13.35
C ALA A 261 -21.00 18.47 -13.52
N ASP A 262 -21.03 19.71 -14.02
CA ASP A 262 -19.83 20.55 -14.04
C ASP A 262 -19.32 20.78 -12.61
N GLU A 263 -18.00 20.71 -12.43
CA GLU A 263 -17.34 20.87 -11.12
C GLU A 263 -17.85 19.91 -10.01
N GLU A 264 -18.50 18.79 -10.38
CA GLU A 264 -18.98 17.81 -9.42
C GLU A 264 -17.83 17.20 -8.60
N LEU A 265 -18.07 16.93 -7.31
CA LEU A 265 -17.13 16.19 -6.48
C LEU A 265 -16.98 14.76 -7.00
N PHE A 266 -15.78 14.43 -7.43
CA PHE A 266 -15.42 13.12 -7.93
C PHE A 266 -14.40 12.47 -7.01
N LYS A 267 -14.58 11.17 -6.72
CA LYS A 267 -13.71 10.39 -5.84
C LYS A 267 -13.15 9.17 -6.55
N ASN A 268 -11.85 8.93 -6.43
CA ASN A 268 -11.26 7.67 -6.91
C ASN A 268 -11.58 6.53 -5.94
N THR A 269 -12.36 5.55 -6.41
CA THR A 269 -12.74 4.35 -5.66
C THR A 269 -12.10 3.07 -6.18
N TYR A 270 -11.14 3.14 -7.12
CA TYR A 270 -10.50 1.98 -7.74
C TYR A 270 -9.26 1.55 -6.95
N PRO A 271 -9.30 0.43 -6.20
CA PRO A 271 -8.19 0.02 -5.35
C PRO A 271 -7.15 -0.84 -6.09
N ASP A 272 -7.51 -1.37 -7.26
CA ASP A 272 -6.81 -2.53 -7.84
C ASP A 272 -5.66 -2.18 -8.77
N GLU A 273 -5.62 -0.98 -9.35
CA GLU A 273 -4.54 -0.54 -10.24
C GLU A 273 -4.66 0.93 -10.62
N ASP A 274 -3.64 1.43 -11.33
CA ASP A 274 -3.74 2.73 -11.96
C ASP A 274 -4.76 2.64 -13.11
N LYS A 275 -5.74 3.54 -13.13
CA LYS A 275 -6.87 3.51 -14.06
C LYS A 275 -6.96 4.80 -14.87
N SER A 276 -7.53 4.72 -16.06
CA SER A 276 -7.96 5.90 -16.81
C SER A 276 -9.44 5.80 -17.18
N ILE A 277 -10.16 6.93 -17.07
CA ILE A 277 -11.53 7.07 -17.56
C ILE A 277 -11.63 8.28 -18.48
N VAL A 278 -12.57 8.21 -19.41
CA VAL A 278 -12.91 9.32 -20.32
C VAL A 278 -14.27 9.84 -19.92
N LEU A 279 -14.37 11.16 -19.74
CA LEU A 279 -15.61 11.89 -19.53
C LEU A 279 -15.90 12.72 -20.78
N THR A 280 -17.02 12.44 -21.44
CA THR A 280 -17.43 13.07 -22.70
C THR A 280 -18.47 14.13 -22.43
N THR A 281 -18.33 15.32 -23.02
CA THR A 281 -19.31 16.40 -22.86
C THR A 281 -20.67 16.02 -23.45
N GLN A 282 -21.73 16.34 -22.71
CA GLN A 282 -23.12 16.28 -23.17
C GLN A 282 -23.65 17.69 -23.46
N TRP A 283 -24.37 17.84 -24.58
CA TRP A 283 -24.80 19.13 -25.11
C TRP A 283 -26.32 19.15 -25.37
N GLU A 284 -26.98 20.26 -25.07
CA GLU A 284 -28.37 20.52 -25.40
C GLU A 284 -28.48 21.73 -26.34
N ALA A 285 -29.19 21.58 -27.45
CA ALA A 285 -29.36 22.67 -28.42
C ALA A 285 -30.23 23.80 -27.84
N HIS A 286 -29.83 25.05 -28.05
CA HIS A 286 -30.67 26.18 -27.70
C HIS A 286 -31.95 26.14 -28.54
N ASN A 287 -33.11 26.19 -27.90
CA ASN A 287 -34.39 26.25 -28.60
C ASN A 287 -34.55 27.62 -29.27
N SER A 288 -34.37 27.65 -30.59
CA SER A 288 -34.73 28.84 -31.37
C SER A 288 -36.25 28.98 -31.36
N SER A 289 -36.76 29.82 -30.47
CA SER A 289 -38.14 30.28 -30.57
C SER A 289 -38.20 31.19 -31.78
N THR A 290 -38.66 30.67 -32.91
CA THR A 290 -38.91 31.47 -34.11
C THR A 290 -39.92 32.55 -33.75
N ILE A 291 -39.46 33.81 -33.65
CA ILE A 291 -40.34 34.97 -33.75
C ILE A 291 -40.88 34.93 -35.19
N SER A 292 -42.13 34.54 -35.34
CA SER A 292 -42.83 34.60 -36.62
C SER A 292 -43.02 36.07 -36.99
N ASP A 293 -42.14 36.58 -37.86
CA ASP A 293 -42.34 37.82 -38.59
C ASP A 293 -43.66 37.73 -39.38
N VAL A 294 -44.66 38.49 -38.94
CA VAL A 294 -45.81 38.87 -39.77
C VAL A 294 -45.50 40.25 -40.35
N SER A 295 -45.02 40.27 -41.59
CA SER A 295 -45.12 41.43 -42.50
C SER A 295 -46.34 41.18 -43.41
N GLY A 296 -47.33 42.03 -43.67
CA GLY A 296 -47.73 43.42 -43.38
C GLY A 296 -49.17 43.57 -43.96
N PRO A 297 -49.66 44.71 -44.52
CA PRO A 297 -49.17 46.08 -44.49
C PRO A 297 -50.25 47.11 -44.07
N GLY A 298 -49.84 48.33 -43.68
CA GLY A 298 -50.77 49.44 -43.43
C GLY A 298 -50.05 50.77 -43.32
N THR A 299 -50.21 51.59 -44.35
CA THR A 299 -49.64 52.91 -44.57
C THR A 299 -50.08 53.95 -43.52
N GLU A 300 -49.17 54.82 -43.08
CA GLU A 300 -49.35 56.29 -43.17
C GLU A 300 -48.06 57.04 -42.79
N LYS A 301 -47.74 58.05 -43.61
CA LYS A 301 -46.66 59.03 -43.42
C LYS A 301 -47.14 60.15 -42.50
N VAL A 302 -46.27 60.71 -41.65
CA VAL A 302 -46.05 62.17 -41.38
C VAL A 302 -44.75 62.24 -40.54
N SER A 303 -43.60 62.60 -41.13
CA SER A 303 -42.98 63.94 -41.22
C SER A 303 -42.27 64.43 -39.94
N ASP A 304 -40.95 64.61 -40.10
CA ASP A 304 -40.05 65.63 -39.54
C ASP A 304 -40.31 66.22 -38.15
N LYS A 305 -39.34 66.01 -37.25
CA LYS A 305 -38.57 67.13 -36.68
C LYS A 305 -37.29 66.67 -35.99
N VAL A 306 -36.18 67.14 -36.55
CA VAL A 306 -34.90 67.34 -35.85
C VAL A 306 -35.11 68.40 -34.76
N CYS A 307 -34.50 68.21 -33.59
CA CYS A 307 -33.67 69.22 -32.92
C CYS A 307 -32.88 68.58 -31.77
N GLU A 308 -31.57 68.80 -31.83
CA GLU A 308 -30.57 68.61 -30.78
C GLU A 308 -30.85 69.48 -29.55
N GLY A 309 -30.24 69.11 -28.41
CA GLY A 309 -30.19 69.93 -27.21
C GLY A 309 -29.47 69.23 -26.07
N GLU A 310 -28.15 69.37 -26.02
CA GLU A 310 -27.34 69.08 -24.83
C GLU A 310 -27.72 70.01 -23.66
N GLY A 311 -27.62 69.50 -22.42
CA GLY A 311 -27.47 70.36 -21.25
C GLY A 311 -28.02 69.82 -19.93
N GLY A 312 -27.10 69.36 -19.07
CA GLY A 312 -27.05 69.85 -17.69
C GLY A 312 -27.77 69.07 -16.57
N ASN A 313 -26.93 68.65 -15.62
CA ASN A 313 -27.14 68.57 -14.17
C ASN A 313 -27.94 67.44 -13.51
N GLN A 314 -27.13 66.61 -12.86
CA GLN A 314 -27.27 65.94 -11.55
C GLN A 314 -28.10 66.69 -10.50
N LEU A 315 -29.07 66.00 -9.87
CA LEU A 315 -29.07 65.59 -8.44
C LEU A 315 -30.42 64.99 -8.02
N GLU A 316 -30.28 63.94 -7.20
CA GLU A 316 -31.14 63.25 -6.24
C GLU A 316 -32.58 63.73 -5.97
N GLY A 317 -33.48 62.75 -5.77
CA GLY A 317 -34.77 62.95 -5.11
C GLY A 317 -35.75 61.80 -5.33
N GLU A 318 -35.88 60.93 -4.33
CA GLU A 318 -36.85 59.84 -4.18
C GLU A 318 -38.30 60.23 -4.52
N GLN A 319 -39.09 59.33 -5.13
CA GLN A 319 -40.20 58.65 -4.44
C GLN A 319 -40.93 57.59 -5.27
N CYS A 320 -41.42 56.62 -4.50
CA CYS A 320 -42.03 55.31 -4.77
C CYS A 320 -43.48 55.35 -5.28
N HIS A 321 -43.93 54.26 -5.93
CA HIS A 321 -45.27 53.58 -5.98
C HIS A 321 -45.38 52.86 -7.34
N GLN A 322 -45.89 51.63 -7.54
CA GLN A 322 -46.44 50.54 -6.72
C GLN A 322 -46.63 49.31 -7.65
N ASP A 323 -46.72 48.11 -7.07
CA ASP A 323 -47.28 46.84 -7.60
C ASP A 323 -46.47 46.07 -8.70
N GLY A 324 -46.22 44.76 -8.64
CA GLY A 324 -46.59 43.66 -7.74
C GLY A 324 -46.46 42.30 -8.46
N LEU A 325 -46.15 41.23 -7.70
CA LEU A 325 -46.24 39.77 -7.99
C LEU A 325 -45.00 38.95 -8.43
N VAL A 326 -44.11 38.70 -7.45
CA VAL A 326 -43.78 37.42 -6.77
C VAL A 326 -44.16 36.06 -7.41
N SER A 327 -43.17 35.14 -7.50
CA SER A 327 -43.20 33.75 -6.96
C SER A 327 -41.75 33.17 -7.01
N GLU A 328 -41.01 33.13 -5.89
CA GLU A 328 -41.01 32.15 -4.77
C GLU A 328 -39.98 31.02 -4.99
N LEU A 329 -38.83 31.20 -4.34
CA LEU A 329 -37.80 30.22 -4.04
C LEU A 329 -37.89 29.94 -2.53
N THR A 330 -38.03 28.69 -2.11
CA THR A 330 -37.79 28.30 -0.71
C THR A 330 -36.91 27.06 -0.62
N LYS A 331 -35.77 27.25 0.04
CA LYS A 331 -34.87 26.22 0.59
C LYS A 331 -35.46 25.65 1.87
N LEU A 332 -35.15 24.39 2.18
CA LEU A 332 -35.17 23.86 3.55
C LEU A 332 -33.95 22.96 3.77
N GLN A 333 -33.12 23.34 4.74
CA GLN A 333 -32.05 22.52 5.33
C GLN A 333 -32.57 21.81 6.59
N GLY A 334 -32.02 20.63 6.92
CA GLY A 334 -31.96 20.18 8.33
C GLY A 334 -31.90 18.67 8.61
N SER A 335 -30.66 18.14 8.71
CA SER A 335 -30.15 17.16 9.70
C SER A 335 -30.54 15.65 9.74
N THR A 336 -29.51 14.84 9.50
CA THR A 336 -29.03 13.58 10.16
C THR A 336 -29.97 12.39 10.44
N LEU A 337 -29.61 11.21 9.87
CA LEU A 337 -29.32 9.96 10.61
C LEU A 337 -28.72 8.87 9.70
N LEU A 338 -27.87 8.03 10.30
CA LEU A 338 -27.10 6.90 9.76
C LEU A 338 -27.96 5.80 9.09
N ALA A 339 -27.43 5.14 8.05
CA ALA A 339 -27.13 3.68 8.06
C ALA A 339 -26.77 3.14 6.65
N ASN A 340 -25.60 2.49 6.60
CA ASN A 340 -25.24 1.26 5.87
C ASN A 340 -25.42 1.14 4.35
N HIS A 341 -24.25 0.95 3.72
CA HIS A 341 -24.02 0.19 2.50
C HIS A 341 -24.69 -1.19 2.50
N GLU A 342 -25.20 -1.59 1.33
CA GLU A 342 -24.88 -2.87 0.66
C GLU A 342 -25.41 -2.85 -0.79
N PRO A 343 -24.56 -3.01 -1.83
CA PRO A 343 -25.03 -3.38 -3.15
C PRO A 343 -25.08 -4.90 -3.29
N VAL A 344 -26.26 -5.38 -3.68
CA VAL A 344 -26.60 -6.76 -4.01
C VAL A 344 -25.77 -7.24 -5.20
N LEU A 345 -24.94 -8.26 -4.99
CA LEU A 345 -24.37 -9.09 -6.06
C LEU A 345 -25.43 -10.10 -6.50
N SER A 346 -25.82 -10.03 -7.77
CA SER A 346 -26.55 -11.11 -8.46
C SER A 346 -25.55 -12.12 -9.01
N ASP A 347 -25.42 -13.26 -8.35
CA ASP A 347 -24.83 -14.49 -8.90
C ASP A 347 -25.86 -15.26 -9.74
N PRO A 348 -25.47 -15.87 -10.87
CA PRO A 348 -26.30 -16.83 -11.57
C PRO A 348 -26.16 -18.23 -10.94
N ALA A 349 -27.25 -18.75 -10.39
CA ALA A 349 -27.34 -20.14 -9.93
C ALA A 349 -27.34 -21.11 -11.12
N ILE A 350 -26.28 -21.91 -11.23
CA ILE A 350 -26.30 -23.21 -11.94
C ILE A 350 -26.85 -24.24 -10.96
N SER A 351 -28.04 -24.78 -11.25
CA SER A 351 -28.59 -25.94 -10.57
C SER A 351 -28.37 -27.21 -11.41
N THR A 352 -27.53 -28.06 -10.85
CA THR A 352 -27.42 -29.52 -11.04
C THR A 352 -28.77 -30.22 -11.21
N LEU A 353 -28.82 -31.20 -12.11
CA LEU A 353 -29.81 -32.28 -12.15
C LEU A 353 -29.06 -33.62 -12.04
N GLU A 354 -29.57 -34.49 -11.17
CA GLU A 354 -29.07 -35.85 -10.92
C GLU A 354 -29.48 -36.87 -11.99
N GLY A 355 -28.61 -37.85 -12.23
CA GLY A 355 -29.01 -39.25 -12.42
C GLY A 355 -28.77 -39.89 -13.80
N PRO A 356 -28.78 -41.23 -13.88
CA PRO A 356 -27.54 -42.03 -13.99
C PRO A 356 -27.52 -43.00 -15.19
N ALA A 357 -26.35 -43.55 -15.55
CA ALA A 357 -26.13 -44.97 -15.92
C ALA A 357 -24.83 -45.21 -16.71
N GLY A 358 -24.05 -46.18 -16.23
CA GLY A 358 -23.46 -47.26 -17.04
C GLY A 358 -22.24 -46.96 -17.92
N ARG A 359 -21.09 -47.55 -17.59
CA ARG A 359 -20.61 -48.81 -18.20
C ARG A 359 -19.11 -48.99 -17.95
N ALA A 360 -18.74 -50.21 -17.58
CA ALA A 360 -17.40 -50.68 -17.26
C ALA A 360 -16.54 -50.96 -18.51
N GLU A 361 -15.21 -50.82 -18.37
CA GLU A 361 -14.13 -51.63 -19.01
C GLU A 361 -12.79 -51.26 -18.31
N GLN A 362 -12.24 -52.13 -17.45
CA GLN A 362 -11.13 -53.09 -17.67
C GLN A 362 -9.80 -52.44 -18.13
N LEU A 363 -8.80 -52.32 -17.23
CA LEU A 363 -7.68 -53.26 -16.99
C LEU A 363 -6.64 -53.30 -18.13
N GLU A 364 -5.43 -52.75 -17.92
CA GLU A 364 -4.19 -53.48 -17.59
C GLU A 364 -2.92 -52.58 -17.62
N PRO A 365 -1.81 -52.99 -16.98
CA PRO A 365 -0.67 -52.14 -16.62
C PRO A 365 0.53 -52.29 -17.58
N VAL A 366 1.46 -51.32 -17.58
CA VAL A 366 2.79 -51.52 -18.18
C VAL A 366 3.88 -51.05 -17.20
N VAL A 367 4.89 -51.91 -17.13
CA VAL A 367 6.01 -52.00 -16.21
C VAL A 367 7.24 -51.30 -16.80
N SER A 368 8.09 -50.76 -15.91
CA SER A 368 9.56 -50.55 -15.99
C SER A 368 10.17 -49.76 -17.16
N GLU A 369 11.02 -48.77 -16.81
CA GLU A 369 12.49 -48.92 -16.91
C GLU A 369 13.21 -47.69 -16.31
N GLU A 370 14.10 -47.94 -15.34
CA GLU A 370 15.24 -47.07 -15.01
C GLU A 370 16.26 -47.09 -16.16
N PRO A 371 17.15 -46.09 -16.23
CA PRO A 371 18.55 -46.48 -16.37
C PRO A 371 19.52 -45.76 -15.43
N GLU A 372 20.64 -46.45 -15.29
CA GLU A 372 21.67 -46.41 -14.27
C GLU A 372 22.59 -45.19 -14.27
N LEU A 373 23.18 -45.01 -13.09
CA LEU A 373 24.40 -44.29 -12.78
C LEU A 373 25.59 -44.79 -13.61
N GLN A 374 26.36 -43.87 -14.20
CA GLN A 374 27.74 -44.15 -14.61
C GLN A 374 28.74 -43.43 -13.70
N ASN A 375 29.39 -44.25 -12.88
CA ASN A 375 30.64 -43.99 -12.19
C ASN A 375 31.77 -43.79 -13.22
N ILE A 376 32.55 -42.73 -13.07
CA ILE A 376 33.94 -42.66 -13.55
C ILE A 376 34.78 -42.17 -12.38
N GLY A 377 35.71 -43.03 -11.96
CA GLY A 377 36.58 -42.81 -10.82
C GLY A 377 37.99 -42.36 -11.18
N LEU A 378 38.71 -42.08 -10.07
CA LEU A 378 40.15 -42.17 -9.85
C LEU A 378 41.04 -41.04 -10.39
N GLY A 379 41.70 -40.36 -9.43
CA GLY A 379 42.84 -39.48 -9.70
C GLY A 379 43.36 -38.71 -8.49
N GLU A 380 43.89 -39.40 -7.47
CA GLU A 380 44.96 -38.90 -6.58
C GLU A 380 46.17 -39.84 -6.76
N PRO A 381 47.45 -39.39 -6.69
CA PRO A 381 48.03 -38.84 -5.44
C PRO A 381 49.23 -37.85 -5.57
N ASN A 382 49.57 -37.21 -4.43
CA ASN A 382 50.92 -36.96 -3.86
C ASN A 382 50.82 -35.78 -2.86
N ARG A 383 50.95 -35.92 -1.54
CA ARG A 383 52.05 -36.38 -0.65
C ARG A 383 53.31 -35.49 -0.67
N GLY A 384 53.52 -34.79 0.44
CA GLY A 384 54.74 -34.05 0.86
C GLY A 384 54.37 -33.26 2.12
N ASP A 385 54.49 -33.86 3.31
CA ASP A 385 55.65 -33.87 4.21
C ASP A 385 55.57 -32.77 5.30
N LEU A 386 55.44 -33.26 6.54
CA LEU A 386 55.53 -32.55 7.83
C LEU A 386 56.97 -32.10 8.12
N PRO A 387 57.17 -31.24 9.13
CA PRO A 387 57.59 -31.81 10.41
C PRO A 387 56.93 -31.22 11.66
N ASP A 388 56.90 -32.07 12.68
CA ASP A 388 56.42 -31.91 14.05
C ASP A 388 57.06 -30.77 14.86
N VAL A 389 56.27 -30.13 15.73
CA VAL A 389 56.71 -29.58 17.02
C VAL A 389 55.61 -29.81 18.09
N PRO A 390 55.94 -30.31 19.30
CA PRO A 390 54.94 -30.83 20.24
C PRO A 390 54.49 -29.85 21.34
N VAL A 391 53.20 -30.01 21.71
CA VAL A 391 52.60 -30.05 23.07
C VAL A 391 52.76 -28.82 23.98
N GLN A 392 51.62 -28.24 24.38
CA GLN A 392 51.14 -28.27 25.77
C GLN A 392 49.66 -27.86 25.88
N ALA A 393 48.86 -28.79 26.40
CA ALA A 393 47.47 -28.61 26.78
C ALA A 393 47.40 -28.15 28.25
N THR A 394 46.73 -27.03 28.52
CA THR A 394 46.31 -26.65 29.87
C THR A 394 44.83 -26.96 30.05
N LYS A 395 44.56 -27.77 31.09
CA LYS A 395 43.25 -28.20 31.57
C LYS A 395 42.60 -27.09 32.43
N PRO A 396 41.26 -26.96 32.46
CA PRO A 396 40.57 -25.86 33.14
C PRO A 396 40.45 -26.02 34.67
N GLU A 397 40.55 -24.90 35.39
CA GLU A 397 40.20 -24.76 36.81
C GLU A 397 38.74 -24.33 36.99
N GLN A 398 38.01 -25.04 37.86
CA GLN A 398 36.83 -24.62 38.60
C GLN A 398 36.81 -25.40 39.92
N PRO A 399 36.03 -25.00 40.94
CA PRO A 399 35.91 -23.68 41.56
C PRO A 399 36.25 -23.76 43.08
N VAL A 400 36.55 -22.61 43.71
CA VAL A 400 36.72 -22.53 45.17
C VAL A 400 35.37 -22.22 45.83
N ASP A 401 34.89 -23.16 46.63
CA ASP A 401 33.86 -22.95 47.65
C ASP A 401 34.37 -21.98 48.73
N GLN A 402 33.58 -20.97 49.06
CA GLN A 402 33.57 -20.39 50.41
C GLN A 402 32.13 -20.28 50.91
N ALA A 403 31.81 -21.17 51.85
CA ALA A 403 30.73 -21.02 52.80
C ALA A 403 31.31 -20.48 54.11
N THR A 404 30.75 -19.37 54.62
CA THR A 404 30.60 -19.00 56.05
C THR A 404 29.78 -17.70 56.09
N GLN A 405 28.50 -17.77 56.48
CA GLN A 405 27.96 -17.54 57.83
C GLN A 405 27.49 -16.09 58.06
N SER A 406 26.15 -15.96 58.15
CA SER A 406 25.37 -15.22 59.16
C SER A 406 25.94 -13.93 59.76
N GLU A 407 25.29 -12.79 59.45
CA GLU A 407 24.39 -12.01 60.33
C GLU A 407 23.50 -11.08 59.50
#